data_AF-A0A537BTD5-F1
#
_entry.id   AF-A0A537BTD5-F1
#
_cell.length_a   1.000
_cell.length_b   1.000
_cell.length_c   1.000
_cell.angle_alpha   90.00
_cell.angle_beta   90.00
_cell.angle_gamma   90.00
#
_symmetry.space_group_name_H-M   'P 1'
#
loop_
_entity.id
_entity.type
_entity.pdbx_description
1 polymer ?
#
loop_
_entity_poly.entity_id
_entity_poly.type
_entity_poly.pdbx_seq_one_letter_code
_entity_poly.pdbx_strand_id
1 'polypeptide(L)' 'MYIALQGALIGLGVALVLIAVEYMHLRKLARERAERRHVPAELDDTERRRLASLVRFCVFVPPAFAISYWLLWG' A
#
# COMPACT_ATOMS: atom_id res chain seq x y z
N MET A 1 -15.38 -2.77 23.43
CA MET A 1 -15.04 -1.95 22.25
C MET A 1 -15.54 -2.68 21.01
N TYR A 2 -16.19 -1.99 20.06
CA TYR A 2 -16.71 -2.62 18.84
C TYR A 2 -15.61 -3.36 18.08
N ILE A 3 -15.70 -4.69 17.99
CA ILE A 3 -14.74 -5.59 17.32
C ILE A 3 -14.51 -5.14 15.86
N ALA A 4 -15.57 -4.67 15.20
CA ALA A 4 -15.50 -4.12 13.85
C ALA A 4 -14.60 -2.86 13.75
N LEU A 5 -14.60 -2.00 14.78
CA LEU A 5 -13.77 -0.78 14.82
C LEU A 5 -12.28 -1.12 15.00
N GLN A 6 -11.97 -2.14 15.81
CA GLN A 6 -10.61 -2.64 15.94
C GLN A 6 -10.11 -3.29 14.65
N GLY A 7 -10.94 -4.11 13.99
CA GLY A 7 -10.62 -4.71 12.69
C GLY A 7 -10.36 -3.66 11.60
N ALA A 8 -11.18 -2.60 11.55
CA ALA A 8 -11.00 -1.50 10.60
C ALA A 8 -9.70 -0.70 10.85
N LEU A 9 -9.35 -0.44 12.12
CA LEU A 9 -8.10 0.25 12.50
C LEU A 9 -6.86 -0.59 12.15
N ILE A 10 -6.90 -1.90 12.41
CA ILE A 10 -5.82 -2.81 12.03
C ILE A 10 -5.67 -2.87 10.51
N GLY A 11 -6.78 -3.01 9.78
CA GLY A 11 -6.79 -2.99 8.31
C GLY A 11 -6.22 -1.68 7.74
N LEU A 12 -6.52 -0.54 8.36
CA LEU A 12 -5.96 0.75 7.98
C LEU A 12 -4.45 0.83 8.26
N GLY A 13 -3.98 0.29 9.38
CA GLY A 13 -2.55 0.18 9.67
C GLY A 13 -1.81 -0.66 8.61
N VAL A 14 -2.35 -1.83 8.26
CA VAL A 14 -1.78 -2.70 7.22
C VAL A 14 -1.76 -2.02 5.85
N ALA A 15 -2.84 -1.33 5.48
CA ALA A 15 -2.93 -0.56 4.25
C ALA A 15 -1.84 0.51 4.14
N LEU A 16 -1.62 1.28 5.23
CA LEU A 16 -0.56 2.30 5.27
C LEU A 16 0.84 1.70 5.13
N VAL A 17 1.10 0.58 5.82
CA VAL A 17 2.38 -0.13 5.73
C VAL A 17 2.64 -0.62 4.30
N LEU A 18 1.65 -1.22 3.65
CA LEU A 18 1.77 -1.68 2.25
C LEU A 18 2.10 -0.54 1.30
N ILE A 19 1.44 0.61 1.43
CA ILE A 19 1.72 1.79 0.60
C ILE A 19 3.14 2.30 0.85
N ALA A 20 3.57 2.39 2.12
CA ALA A 20 4.90 2.87 2.48
C ALA A 20 6.01 1.95 1.94
N VAL A 21 5.84 0.63 2.07
CA VAL A 21 6.79 -0.37 1.57
C VAL A 21 6.89 -0.32 0.05
N GLU A 22 5.76 -0.26 -0.67
CA GLU A 22 5.76 -0.16 -2.13
C GLU A 22 6.45 1.14 -2.59
N TYR A 23 6.16 2.26 -1.92
CA TYR A 23 6.80 3.53 -2.23
C TYR A 23 8.32 3.48 -2.06
N MET A 24 8.81 2.91 -0.95
CA MET A 24 10.24 2.73 -0.72
C MET A 24 10.89 1.82 -1.77
N HIS A 25 10.21 0.75 -2.15
CA HIS A 25 10.69 -0.21 -3.15
C HIS A 25 10.80 0.43 -4.54
N LEU A 26 9.76 1.16 -4.98
CA LEU A 26 9.77 1.91 -6.23
C LEU A 26 10.88 2.96 -6.25
N ARG A 27 11.09 3.67 -5.13
CA ARG A 27 12.15 4.67 -5.03
C ARG A 27 13.55 4.05 -5.13
N LYS A 28 13.74 2.85 -4.55
CA LYS A 28 14.98 2.07 -4.68
C LYS A 28 15.22 1.66 -6.14
N LEU A 29 14.21 1.14 -6.81
CA LEU A 29 14.29 0.75 -8.22
C LEU A 29 14.56 1.94 -9.15
N ALA A 30 13.93 3.09 -8.90
CA ALA A 30 14.18 4.32 -9.64
C ALA A 30 15.65 4.77 -9.48
N ARG A 31 16.19 4.67 -8.27
CA ARG A 31 17.60 4.98 -8.00
C ARG A 31 18.55 4.03 -8.73
N GLU A 32 18.30 2.72 -8.68
CA GLU A 32 19.13 1.74 -9.41
C GLU A 32 19.08 1.94 -10.94
N ARG A 33 17.92 2.33 -11.48
CA ARG A 33 17.78 2.70 -12.90
C ARG A 33 18.53 3.97 -13.25
N ALA A 34 18.42 4.99 -12.41
CA ALA A 34 19.12 6.27 -12.55
C ALA A 34 20.64 6.08 -12.56
N GLU A 35 21.16 5.26 -11.66
CA GLU A 35 22.60 4.93 -11.60
C GLU A 35 23.07 4.20 -12.87
N ARG A 36 22.26 3.31 -13.44
CA ARG A 36 22.60 2.57 -14.68
C ARG A 36 22.48 3.40 -15.96
N ARG A 37 21.58 4.38 -16.00
CA ARG A 37 21.28 5.19 -17.19
C ARG A 37 21.79 6.63 -17.12
N HIS A 38 22.43 7.04 -16.01
CA HIS A 38 22.86 8.41 -15.74
C HIS A 38 21.75 9.47 -15.92
N VAL A 39 20.51 9.09 -15.59
CA VAL A 39 19.32 9.95 -15.65
C VAL A 39 18.84 10.28 -14.24
N PRO A 40 18.07 11.35 -14.02
CA PRO A 40 17.53 11.66 -12.69
C PRO A 40 16.69 10.50 -12.13
N ALA A 41 16.75 10.31 -10.80
CA ALA A 41 16.00 9.28 -10.08
C ALA A 41 14.52 9.67 -9.91
N GLU A 42 13.82 9.71 -11.03
CA GLU A 42 12.39 9.98 -11.09
C GLU A 42 11.58 8.69 -11.24
N LEU A 43 10.41 8.67 -10.60
CA LEU A 43 9.42 7.62 -10.77
C LEU A 43 8.76 7.78 -12.13
N ASP A 44 8.84 6.71 -12.93
CA ASP A 44 8.23 6.65 -14.25
C ASP A 44 6.69 6.66 -14.14
N ASP A 45 6.00 7.01 -15.24
CA ASP A 45 4.54 7.06 -15.29
C ASP A 45 3.91 5.70 -14.95
N THR A 46 4.58 4.61 -15.35
CA THR A 46 4.19 3.24 -15.02
C THR A 46 4.23 2.99 -13.51
N GLU A 47 5.28 3.48 -12.83
CA GLU A 47 5.47 3.32 -11.39
C GLU A 47 4.47 4.14 -10.60
N ARG A 48 4.19 5.37 -11.05
CA ARG A 48 3.14 6.22 -10.48
C ARG A 48 1.76 5.57 -10.62
N ARG A 49 1.43 4.99 -11.78
CA ARG A 49 0.17 4.26 -12.00
C ARG A 49 0.07 3.02 -11.13
N ARG A 50 1.18 2.29 -10.93
CA ARG A 50 1.23 1.13 -10.04
C ARG A 50 0.97 1.54 -8.59
N LEU A 51 1.62 2.60 -8.11
CA LEU A 51 1.38 3.12 -6.77
C LEU A 51 -0.08 3.59 -6.60
N ALA A 52 -0.64 4.28 -7.60
CA ALA A 52 -2.05 4.70 -7.58
C ALA A 52 -3.02 3.50 -7.56
N SER A 53 -2.71 2.43 -8.28
CA SER A 53 -3.46 1.17 -8.24
C SER A 53 -3.39 0.52 -6.86
N LEU A 54 -2.20 0.48 -6.25
CA LEU A 54 -2.01 -0.08 -4.92
C LEU A 54 -2.71 0.74 -3.82
N VAL A 55 -2.70 2.07 -3.93
CA VAL A 55 -3.47 2.95 -3.04
C VAL A 55 -4.97 2.67 -3.17
N ARG A 56 -5.49 2.52 -4.40
CA ARG A 56 -6.90 2.14 -4.62
C ARG A 56 -7.21 0.78 -4.02
N PHE A 57 -6.33 -0.21 -4.16
CA PHE A 57 -6.48 -1.51 -3.51
C PHE A 57 -6.51 -1.37 -1.98
N CYS A 58 -5.63 -0.55 -1.42
CA CYS A 58 -5.55 -0.28 0.01
C CYS A 58 -6.79 0.41 0.59
N VAL A 59 -7.63 1.06 -0.23
CA VAL A 59 -8.96 1.55 0.20
C VAL A 59 -9.93 0.39 0.48
N PHE A 60 -9.78 -0.74 -0.22
CA PHE A 60 -10.60 -1.94 -0.02
C PHE A 60 -10.08 -2.85 1.10
N VAL A 61 -8.82 -2.68 1.54
CA VAL A 61 -8.22 -3.47 2.62
C VAL A 61 -8.95 -3.28 3.97
N PRO A 62 -9.25 -2.06 4.45
CA PRO A 62 -9.99 -1.85 5.69
C PRO A 62 -11.38 -2.51 5.74
N PRO A 63 -12.28 -2.36 4.73
CA PRO A 63 -13.56 -3.05 4.77
C PRO A 63 -13.42 -4.57 4.63
N ALA A 64 -12.47 -5.07 3.83
CA ALA A 64 -12.21 -6.51 3.73
C ALA A 64 -11.72 -7.11 5.07
N PHE A 65 -10.84 -6.40 5.79
CA PHE A 65 -10.39 -6.80 7.13
C PHE A 65 -11.51 -6.70 8.16
N ALA A 66 -12.35 -5.66 8.11
CA ALA A 66 -13.50 -5.55 9.00
C ALA A 66 -14.50 -6.72 8.82
N ILE A 67 -14.79 -7.10 7.57
CA ILE A 67 -15.69 -8.23 7.25
C ILE A 67 -15.08 -9.56 7.72
N SER A 68 -13.79 -9.80 7.44
CA SER A 68 -13.13 -11.04 7.84
C SER A 68 -12.99 -11.16 9.36
N TYR A 69 -12.73 -10.06 10.09
CA TYR A 69 -12.70 -10.08 11.55
C TYR A 69 -14.08 -10.33 12.15
N TRP A 70 -15.13 -9.76 11.56
CA TRP A 70 -16.52 -10.05 11.94
C TRP A 70 -16.89 -11.51 11.64
N LEU A 71 -16.42 -12.11 10.55
CA LEU A 71 -16.70 -13.51 10.23
C LEU A 71 -15.98 -14.50 11.16
N LEU A 72 -14.75 -14.16 11.58
CA LEU A 72 -13.93 -15.04 12.41
C LEU A 72 -14.29 -15.00 13.91
N TRP A 73 -14.82 -13.86 14.38
CA TRP A 73 -15.09 -13.60 15.80
C TRP A 73 -16.54 -13.19 16.10
N GLY A 74 -17.40 -13.13 15.08
CA GLY A 74 -18.82 -12.81 15.19
C GLY A 74 -19.71 -14.04 15.27
#